data_AF-A0A5M6D6G3-F1
#
_entry.id   AF-A0A5M6D6G3-F1
#
_cell.length_a   1.000
_cell.length_b   1.000
_cell.length_c   1.000
_cell.angle_alpha   90.00
_cell.angle_beta   90.00
_cell.angle_gamma   90.00
#
_symmetry.space_group_name_H-M   'P 1'
#
loop_
_entity.id
_entity.type
_entity.pdbx_description
1 polymer ?
#
loop_
_entity_poly.entity_id
_entity_poly.type
_entity_poly.pdbx_seq_one_letter_code
_entity_poly.pdbx_strand_id
1 'polypeptide(L)'
;MLLTPDKKTVKSDTDIRSWVDNAFQKLSKATSIVEVELIPDTLKILPQNKLSTESYPEIKYSLTLEEIQDLKRSGLLEENNTFSTDLSAADLDPVAKLLYAIAWKNGDLQKVKHIVAGVLNCKDADTHDREEGIVFYQFGRYLTKTPGEPIIDQHVLRAFGISQTDDLSEIKRLRKLSVFTKKENKLIKAYKDWLQAGKGLQESLRQEEGYTYHLDKLLFAIGKTIKLNKP
;
A
#
# COMPACT_ATOMS: atom_id res chain seq x y z
N MET A 1 -38.98 -1.83 -24.18
CA MET A 1 -37.67 -1.28 -24.60
C MET A 1 -36.70 -1.53 -23.45
N LEU A 2 -35.99 -2.66 -23.48
CA LEU A 2 -35.05 -3.03 -22.42
C LEU A 2 -33.76 -2.23 -22.62
N LEU A 3 -33.44 -1.37 -21.67
CA LEU A 3 -32.15 -0.68 -21.61
C LEU A 3 -31.05 -1.75 -21.45
N THR A 4 -30.29 -1.99 -22.52
CA THR A 4 -29.06 -2.78 -22.45
C THR A 4 -28.07 -2.09 -21.50
N PRO A 5 -27.42 -2.83 -20.59
CA PRO A 5 -26.40 -2.27 -19.72
C PRO A 5 -25.22 -1.78 -20.57
N ASP A 6 -24.83 -0.54 -20.32
CA ASP A 6 -23.71 0.15 -20.95
C ASP A 6 -22.46 -0.76 -20.92
N LYS A 7 -22.01 -1.21 -22.10
CA LYS A 7 -20.78 -2.00 -22.22
C LYS A 7 -19.63 -1.11 -21.76
N LYS A 8 -19.04 -1.39 -20.60
CA LYS A 8 -17.75 -0.80 -20.19
C LYS A 8 -16.76 -0.97 -21.35
N THR A 9 -16.49 0.10 -22.09
CA THR A 9 -15.46 0.12 -23.12
C THR A 9 -14.12 -0.16 -22.44
N VAL A 10 -13.55 -1.33 -22.75
CA VAL A 10 -12.22 -1.69 -22.26
C VAL A 10 -11.22 -0.78 -22.96
N LYS A 11 -10.68 0.21 -22.23
CA LYS A 11 -9.63 1.10 -22.74
C LYS A 11 -8.42 0.30 -23.19
N SER A 12 -7.84 0.67 -24.34
CA SER A 12 -6.63 0.06 -24.87
C SER A 12 -5.43 0.31 -23.94
N ASP A 13 -4.36 -0.49 -24.05
CA ASP A 13 -3.16 -0.30 -23.24
C ASP A 13 -2.50 1.07 -23.50
N THR A 14 -2.55 1.57 -24.74
CA THR A 14 -2.08 2.92 -25.13
C THR A 14 -2.90 4.03 -24.49
N ASP A 15 -4.23 3.90 -24.47
CA ASP A 15 -5.10 4.88 -23.80
C ASP A 15 -4.86 4.91 -22.30
N ILE A 16 -4.63 3.74 -21.70
CA ILE A 16 -4.31 3.63 -20.27
C ILE A 16 -2.98 4.28 -19.96
N ARG A 17 -1.95 4.04 -20.77
CA ARG A 17 -0.63 4.68 -20.62
C ARG A 17 -0.76 6.20 -20.64
N SER A 18 -1.45 6.74 -21.64
CA SER A 18 -1.68 8.19 -21.80
C SER A 18 -2.49 8.78 -20.64
N TRP A 19 -3.47 8.04 -20.14
CA TRP A 19 -4.28 8.47 -18.99
C TRP A 19 -3.47 8.46 -17.68
N VAL A 20 -2.59 7.47 -17.49
CA VAL A 20 -1.66 7.43 -16.35
C VAL A 20 -0.62 8.54 -16.45
N ASP A 21 -0.09 8.85 -17.64
CA ASP A 21 0.79 10.01 -17.85
C ASP A 21 0.13 11.31 -17.40
N ASN A 22 -1.11 11.52 -17.82
CA ASN A 22 -1.86 12.71 -17.43
C ASN A 22 -1.97 12.82 -15.89
N ALA A 23 -2.23 11.70 -15.21
CA ALA A 23 -2.31 11.66 -13.75
C ALA A 23 -0.95 12.00 -13.10
N PHE A 24 0.14 11.43 -13.57
CA PHE A 24 1.48 11.69 -13.04
C PHE A 24 2.01 13.08 -13.37
N GLN A 25 1.61 13.67 -14.51
CA GLN A 25 1.88 15.07 -14.86
C GLN A 25 1.14 16.06 -13.94
N LYS A 26 -0.08 15.73 -13.51
CA LYS A 26 -0.79 16.53 -12.50
C LYS A 26 -0.10 16.41 -11.15
N LEU A 27 0.27 15.18 -10.79
CA LEU A 27 0.92 14.90 -9.51
C LEU A 27 2.29 15.58 -9.38
N SER A 28 3.08 15.61 -10.45
CA SER A 28 4.39 16.28 -10.44
C SER A 28 4.33 17.80 -10.31
N LYS A 29 3.17 18.40 -10.58
CA LYS A 29 2.89 19.82 -10.41
C LYS A 29 2.21 20.15 -9.08
N ALA A 30 1.68 19.14 -8.38
CA ALA A 30 0.98 19.34 -7.12
C ALA A 30 1.97 19.78 -6.04
N THR A 31 1.63 20.87 -5.36
CA THR A 31 2.43 21.51 -4.31
C THR A 31 1.90 21.23 -2.92
N SER A 32 0.67 20.70 -2.80
CA SER A 32 0.03 20.41 -1.52
C SER A 32 -0.84 19.16 -1.52
N ILE A 33 -1.16 18.63 -0.32
CA ILE A 33 -2.07 17.48 -0.17
C ILE A 33 -3.45 17.78 -0.78
N VAL A 34 -3.96 19.01 -0.60
CA VAL A 34 -5.25 19.43 -1.17
C VAL A 34 -5.26 19.27 -2.69
N GLU A 35 -4.18 19.68 -3.37
CA GLU A 35 -4.08 19.52 -4.82
C GLU A 35 -4.04 18.04 -5.25
N VAL A 36 -3.33 17.20 -4.48
CA VAL A 36 -3.31 15.74 -4.72
C VAL A 36 -4.71 15.14 -4.58
N GLU A 37 -5.48 15.55 -3.56
CA GLU A 37 -6.82 15.03 -3.31
C GLU A 37 -7.87 15.45 -4.35
N LEU A 38 -7.61 16.51 -5.11
CA LEU A 38 -8.47 16.94 -6.23
C LEU A 38 -8.21 16.18 -7.54
N ILE A 39 -7.04 15.54 -7.70
CA ILE A 39 -6.67 14.81 -8.92
C ILE A 39 -7.73 13.77 -9.33
N PRO A 40 -8.27 12.91 -8.43
CA PRO A 40 -9.28 11.92 -8.79
C PRO A 40 -10.51 12.50 -9.47
N ASP A 41 -10.95 13.69 -9.06
CA ASP A 41 -12.12 14.37 -9.64
C ASP A 41 -11.81 14.89 -11.04
N THR A 42 -10.63 15.48 -11.23
CA THR A 42 -10.17 15.92 -12.57
C THR A 42 -10.03 14.75 -13.54
N LEU A 43 -9.65 13.57 -13.05
CA LEU A 43 -9.53 12.34 -13.83
C LEU A 43 -10.85 11.59 -14.00
N LYS A 44 -11.94 12.06 -13.38
CA LYS A 44 -13.27 11.43 -13.36
C LYS A 44 -13.22 9.98 -12.83
N ILE A 45 -12.42 9.74 -11.79
CA ILE A 45 -12.34 8.44 -11.13
C ILE A 45 -13.65 8.17 -10.40
N LEU A 46 -14.28 7.02 -10.71
CA LEU A 46 -15.54 6.62 -10.11
C LEU A 46 -15.40 6.40 -8.58
N PRO A 47 -16.41 6.79 -7.77
CA PRO A 47 -16.35 6.64 -6.32
C PRO A 47 -16.00 5.23 -5.83
N GLN A 48 -16.50 4.17 -6.48
CA GLN A 48 -16.18 2.79 -6.07
C GLN A 48 -14.71 2.42 -6.22
N ASN A 49 -13.94 3.17 -7.01
CA ASN A 49 -12.50 2.95 -7.18
C ASN A 49 -11.67 3.73 -6.17
N LYS A 50 -12.23 4.74 -5.50
CA LYS A 50 -11.57 5.49 -4.44
C LYS A 50 -11.53 4.64 -3.16
N LEU A 51 -10.53 4.89 -2.32
CA LEU A 51 -10.46 4.29 -0.99
C LEU A 51 -11.42 5.05 -0.07
N SER A 52 -12.35 4.33 0.58
CA SER A 52 -13.27 4.92 1.55
C SER A 52 -12.58 5.08 2.89
N THR A 53 -12.55 6.30 3.43
CA THR A 53 -11.99 6.58 4.76
C THR A 53 -12.86 6.02 5.89
N GLU A 54 -14.12 5.70 5.63
CA GLU A 54 -14.99 5.00 6.58
C GLU A 54 -14.60 3.52 6.71
N SER A 55 -14.27 2.88 5.58
CA SER A 55 -13.88 1.46 5.55
C SER A 55 -12.39 1.25 5.80
N TYR A 56 -11.57 2.25 5.51
CA TYR A 56 -10.11 2.24 5.63
C TYR A 56 -9.64 3.56 6.25
N PRO A 57 -9.94 3.78 7.55
CA PRO A 57 -9.50 4.97 8.25
C PRO A 57 -7.98 5.03 8.27
N GLU A 58 -7.45 6.26 8.25
CA GLU A 58 -6.02 6.47 8.40
C GLU A 58 -5.54 5.98 9.77
N ILE A 59 -4.46 5.22 9.77
CA ILE A 59 -3.78 4.80 11.00
C ILE A 59 -2.91 5.96 11.45
N LYS A 60 -3.31 6.66 12.51
CA LYS A 60 -2.57 7.85 13.01
C LYS A 60 -1.51 7.54 14.05
N TYR A 61 -1.57 6.37 14.70
CA TYR A 61 -0.57 5.96 15.68
C TYR A 61 0.66 5.36 14.99
N SER A 62 1.77 5.34 15.72
CA SER A 62 2.99 4.62 15.36
C SER A 62 3.11 3.33 16.17
N LEU A 63 3.89 2.37 15.67
CA LEU A 63 4.34 1.20 16.40
C LEU A 63 5.87 1.23 16.50
N THR A 64 6.39 1.32 17.72
CA THR A 64 7.80 1.50 18.01
C THR A 64 8.52 0.17 18.23
N LEU A 65 9.86 0.20 18.16
CA LEU A 65 10.68 -0.98 18.43
C LEU A 65 10.57 -1.40 19.90
N GLU A 66 10.45 -0.44 20.82
CA GLU A 66 10.34 -0.70 22.25
C GLU A 66 9.05 -1.45 22.58
N GLU A 67 7.92 -1.04 22.01
CA GLU A 67 6.63 -1.74 22.16
C GLU A 67 6.72 -3.19 21.67
N ILE A 68 7.40 -3.45 20.55
CA ILE A 68 7.63 -4.83 20.07
C ILE A 68 8.50 -5.62 21.05
N GLN A 69 9.53 -5.00 21.62
CA GLN A 69 10.40 -5.66 22.60
C GLN A 69 9.67 -5.93 23.92
N ASP A 70 8.78 -5.04 24.36
CA ASP A 70 7.92 -5.27 25.52
C ASP A 70 6.99 -6.45 25.33
N LEU A 71 6.38 -6.58 24.15
CA LEU A 71 5.55 -7.74 23.82
C LEU A 71 6.34 -9.06 23.84
N LYS A 72 7.62 -9.05 23.47
CA LYS A 72 8.51 -10.21 23.62
C LYS A 72 8.84 -10.49 25.08
N ARG A 73 9.21 -9.46 25.85
CA ARG A 73 9.51 -9.58 27.29
C ARG A 73 8.32 -10.09 28.10
N SER A 74 7.11 -9.70 27.72
CA SER A 74 5.88 -10.14 28.38
C SER A 74 5.43 -11.55 27.97
N GLY A 75 6.13 -12.21 27.04
CA GLY A 75 5.75 -13.52 26.51
C GLY A 75 4.54 -13.51 25.58
N LEU A 76 4.08 -12.34 25.12
CA LEU A 76 2.98 -12.25 24.14
C LEU A 76 3.46 -12.57 22.72
N LEU A 77 4.72 -12.22 22.42
CA LEU A 77 5.41 -12.58 21.19
C LEU A 77 6.56 -13.53 21.48
N GLU A 78 6.67 -14.55 20.66
CA GLU A 78 7.78 -15.50 20.63
C GLU A 78 9.00 -14.90 19.91
N GLU A 79 10.16 -15.56 20.04
CA GLU A 79 11.40 -15.07 19.40
C GLU A 79 11.32 -15.02 17.87
N ASN A 80 10.55 -15.92 17.27
CA ASN A 80 10.27 -15.96 15.83
C ASN A 80 9.25 -14.89 15.36
N ASN A 81 8.87 -13.95 16.24
CA ASN A 81 7.91 -12.87 16.01
C ASN A 81 6.45 -13.30 15.81
N THR A 82 6.06 -14.53 16.18
CA THR A 82 4.65 -14.93 16.22
C THR A 82 4.03 -14.68 17.59
N PHE A 83 2.71 -14.63 17.68
CA PHE A 83 2.03 -14.70 18.98
C PHE A 83 2.35 -16.02 19.69
N SER A 84 2.41 -15.99 21.01
CA SER A 84 2.52 -17.22 21.81
C SER A 84 1.30 -18.12 21.61
N THR A 85 1.51 -19.43 21.66
CA THR A 85 0.43 -20.42 21.51
C THR A 85 -0.43 -20.53 22.77
N ASP A 86 0.07 -20.07 23.92
CA ASP A 86 -0.68 -20.01 25.17
C ASP A 86 -0.79 -18.56 25.65
N LEU A 87 -1.95 -17.95 25.39
CA LEU A 87 -2.31 -16.62 25.87
C LEU A 87 -3.28 -16.68 27.05
N SER A 88 -3.46 -17.85 27.69
CA SER A 88 -4.45 -18.01 28.76
C SER A 88 -4.13 -17.18 30.01
N ALA A 89 -2.83 -16.96 30.26
CA ALA A 89 -2.33 -16.13 31.36
C ALA A 89 -2.14 -14.64 30.96
N ALA A 90 -2.36 -14.29 29.69
CA ALA A 90 -2.17 -12.92 29.23
C ALA A 90 -3.34 -12.02 29.67
N ASP A 91 -3.03 -10.91 30.32
CA ASP A 91 -4.01 -9.87 30.64
C ASP A 91 -4.30 -9.01 29.39
N LEU A 92 -5.09 -9.57 28.47
CA LEU A 92 -5.53 -8.87 27.26
C LEU A 92 -6.79 -8.06 27.55
N ASP A 93 -6.78 -6.79 27.14
CA ASP A 93 -7.98 -5.96 27.18
C ASP A 93 -9.05 -6.47 26.18
N PRO A 94 -10.32 -6.03 26.31
CA PRO A 94 -11.40 -6.48 25.42
C PRO A 94 -11.17 -6.20 23.93
N VAL A 95 -10.51 -5.11 23.56
CA VAL A 95 -10.21 -4.78 22.16
C VAL A 95 -9.16 -5.76 21.63
N ALA A 96 -8.09 -6.02 22.38
CA ALA A 96 -7.09 -7.01 22.01
C ALA A 96 -7.69 -8.41 21.83
N LYS A 97 -8.60 -8.83 22.72
CA LYS A 97 -9.33 -10.11 22.61
C LYS A 97 -10.14 -10.21 21.32
N LEU A 98 -10.87 -9.16 20.95
CA LEU A 98 -11.66 -9.12 19.71
C LEU A 98 -10.77 -9.17 18.46
N LEU A 99 -9.69 -8.39 18.43
CA LEU A 99 -8.75 -8.38 17.31
C LEU A 99 -8.05 -9.74 17.15
N TYR A 100 -7.62 -10.36 18.25
CA TYR A 100 -7.05 -11.69 18.24
C TYR A 100 -8.05 -12.73 17.72
N ALA A 101 -9.31 -12.70 18.17
CA ALA A 101 -10.35 -13.62 17.72
C ALA A 101 -10.62 -13.49 16.22
N ILE A 102 -10.68 -12.26 15.68
CA ILE A 102 -10.83 -12.02 14.23
C ILE A 102 -9.63 -12.56 13.46
N ALA A 103 -8.41 -12.27 13.92
CA ALA A 103 -7.19 -12.73 13.27
C ALA A 103 -7.08 -14.27 13.30
N TRP A 104 -7.43 -14.90 14.41
CA TRP A 104 -7.49 -16.35 14.53
C TRP A 104 -8.51 -16.95 13.56
N LYS A 105 -9.74 -16.40 13.53
CA LYS A 105 -10.83 -16.88 12.67
C LYS A 105 -10.49 -16.81 11.18
N ASN A 106 -9.72 -15.81 10.78
CA ASN A 106 -9.30 -15.59 9.40
C ASN A 106 -7.99 -16.32 9.03
N GLY A 107 -7.33 -16.99 9.99
CA GLY A 107 -6.02 -17.61 9.77
C GLY A 107 -4.87 -16.61 9.61
N ASP A 108 -5.02 -15.40 10.15
CA ASP A 108 -4.11 -14.27 9.93
C ASP A 108 -3.02 -14.12 11.00
N LEU A 109 -3.08 -14.90 12.10
CA LEU A 109 -2.10 -14.79 13.19
C LEU A 109 -0.65 -14.94 12.72
N GLN A 110 -0.41 -15.83 11.76
CA GLN A 110 0.92 -16.08 11.20
C GLN A 110 1.47 -14.90 10.38
N LYS A 111 0.62 -13.94 9.98
CA LYS A 111 1.05 -12.75 9.23
C LYS A 111 1.73 -11.72 10.13
N VAL A 112 1.47 -11.75 11.45
CA VAL A 112 2.01 -10.77 12.41
C VAL A 112 3.54 -10.77 12.42
N LYS A 113 4.18 -11.93 12.23
CA LYS A 113 5.64 -12.06 12.17
C LYS A 113 6.29 -11.18 11.11
N HIS A 114 5.59 -10.94 10.00
CA HIS A 114 6.08 -10.06 8.94
C HIS A 114 5.95 -8.59 9.34
N ILE A 115 4.83 -8.20 9.96
CA ILE A 115 4.62 -6.83 10.48
C ILE A 115 5.67 -6.51 11.53
N VAL A 116 5.84 -7.39 12.53
CA VAL A 116 6.85 -7.26 13.58
C VAL A 116 8.26 -7.16 12.99
N ALA A 117 8.59 -8.02 12.03
CA ALA A 117 9.88 -7.92 11.34
C ALA A 117 10.05 -6.60 10.58
N GLY A 118 8.97 -6.03 10.02
CA GLY A 118 8.99 -4.73 9.36
C GLY A 118 9.31 -3.58 10.32
N VAL A 119 8.74 -3.62 11.53
CA VAL A 119 9.04 -2.66 12.59
C VAL A 119 10.49 -2.78 13.06
N LEU A 120 10.93 -4.00 13.38
CA LEU A 120 12.28 -4.25 13.91
C LEU A 120 13.39 -3.88 12.92
N ASN A 121 13.19 -4.15 11.62
CA ASN A 121 14.21 -3.93 10.59
C ASN A 121 13.97 -2.64 9.78
N CYS A 122 13.19 -1.67 10.31
CA CYS A 122 12.83 -0.46 9.56
C CYS A 122 14.06 0.40 9.18
N LYS A 123 15.16 0.28 9.93
CA LYS A 123 16.42 1.00 9.68
C LYS A 123 17.40 0.23 8.79
N ASP A 124 17.14 -1.04 8.53
CA ASP A 124 18.02 -1.86 7.71
C ASP A 124 17.82 -1.54 6.23
N ALA A 125 18.90 -1.64 5.45
CA ALA A 125 18.83 -1.65 4.01
C ALA A 125 17.87 -2.79 3.59
N ASP A 126 16.84 -2.47 2.80
CA ASP A 126 15.86 -3.48 2.38
C ASP A 126 16.58 -4.65 1.73
N THR A 127 16.60 -5.79 2.41
CA THR A 127 17.03 -7.05 1.83
C THR A 127 15.87 -7.55 1.00
N HIS A 128 15.87 -7.16 -0.27
CA HIS A 128 14.84 -7.46 -1.27
C HIS A 128 14.76 -8.96 -1.65
N ASP A 129 15.24 -9.85 -0.79
CA ASP A 129 15.25 -11.30 -0.98
C ASP A 129 14.11 -12.03 -0.26
N ARG A 130 13.23 -11.31 0.44
CA ARG A 130 12.07 -11.90 1.11
C ARG A 130 11.06 -12.45 0.07
N GLU A 131 10.83 -13.77 0.11
CA GLU A 131 9.85 -14.46 -0.75
C GLU A 131 8.41 -14.25 -0.28
N GLU A 132 8.21 -14.17 1.04
CA GLU A 132 6.89 -14.24 1.65
C GLU A 132 6.60 -13.01 2.52
N GLY A 133 5.32 -12.61 2.52
CA GLY A 133 4.81 -11.60 3.44
C GLY A 133 5.33 -10.18 3.20
N ILE A 134 5.87 -9.87 2.02
CA ILE A 134 6.44 -8.55 1.72
C ILE A 134 5.49 -7.38 1.98
N VAL A 135 4.20 -7.56 1.68
CA VAL A 135 3.16 -6.54 1.95
C VAL A 135 3.04 -6.26 3.44
N PHE A 136 2.98 -7.32 4.26
CA PHE A 136 2.89 -7.18 5.72
C PHE A 136 4.18 -6.64 6.33
N TYR A 137 5.33 -7.02 5.76
CA TYR A 137 6.63 -6.47 6.15
C TYR A 137 6.70 -4.96 5.88
N GLN A 138 6.35 -4.53 4.67
CA GLN A 138 6.30 -3.11 4.35
C GLN A 138 5.24 -2.39 5.18
N PHE A 139 4.10 -3.01 5.44
CA PHE A 139 3.08 -2.43 6.32
C PHE A 139 3.64 -2.22 7.73
N GLY A 140 4.43 -3.15 8.26
CA GLY A 140 5.19 -2.96 9.51
C GLY A 140 6.13 -1.75 9.46
N ARG A 141 6.87 -1.56 8.36
CA ARG A 141 7.71 -0.36 8.16
C ARG A 141 6.86 0.92 8.14
N TYR A 142 5.73 0.92 7.45
CA TYR A 142 4.79 2.06 7.44
C TYR A 142 4.25 2.40 8.83
N LEU A 143 3.96 1.40 9.67
CA LEU A 143 3.48 1.61 11.04
C LEU A 143 4.52 2.32 11.93
N THR A 144 5.82 2.31 11.58
CA THR A 144 6.83 3.09 12.31
C THR A 144 6.71 4.60 12.08
N LYS A 145 5.94 5.02 11.08
CA LYS A 145 5.83 6.43 10.63
C LYS A 145 7.14 7.06 10.18
N THR A 146 8.14 6.23 9.87
CA THR A 146 9.38 6.68 9.24
C THR A 146 9.08 7.33 7.89
N PRO A 147 9.55 8.58 7.63
CA PRO A 147 9.32 9.25 6.36
C PRO A 147 9.77 8.42 5.15
N GLY A 148 8.95 8.38 4.10
CA GLY A 148 9.26 7.64 2.88
C GLY A 148 9.00 6.13 2.94
N GLU A 149 8.34 5.63 3.99
CA GLU A 149 7.81 4.27 4.05
C GLU A 149 6.32 4.26 3.66
N PRO A 150 5.96 3.76 2.45
CA PRO A 150 4.57 3.76 1.99
C PRO A 150 3.78 2.52 2.43
N ILE A 151 2.46 2.61 2.27
CA ILE A 151 1.55 1.46 2.26
C ILE A 151 1.62 0.82 0.86
N ILE A 152 2.37 -0.26 0.72
CA ILE A 152 2.45 -0.96 -0.57
C ILE A 152 1.20 -1.81 -0.80
N ASP A 153 0.44 -1.45 -1.83
CA ASP A 153 -0.72 -2.20 -2.33
C ASP A 153 -0.60 -2.45 -3.84
N GLN A 154 -1.21 -3.54 -4.32
CA GLN A 154 -1.11 -3.97 -5.71
C GLN A 154 -1.62 -2.90 -6.70
N HIS A 155 -2.60 -2.11 -6.28
CA HIS A 155 -3.17 -1.02 -7.06
C HIS A 155 -2.18 0.15 -7.13
N VAL A 156 -1.51 0.46 -6.01
CA VAL A 156 -0.45 1.47 -5.96
C VAL A 156 0.68 1.11 -6.92
N LEU A 157 1.22 -0.11 -6.82
CA LEU A 157 2.30 -0.54 -7.72
C LEU A 157 1.85 -0.66 -9.18
N ARG A 158 0.59 -1.00 -9.46
CA ARG A 158 0.08 -1.00 -10.83
C ARG A 158 0.12 0.40 -11.44
N ALA A 159 -0.39 1.40 -10.72
CA ALA A 159 -0.39 2.78 -11.18
C ALA A 159 1.04 3.29 -11.38
N PHE A 160 1.89 3.09 -10.38
CA PHE A 160 3.29 3.47 -10.43
C PHE A 160 4.04 2.75 -11.56
N GLY A 161 3.98 1.42 -11.64
CA GLY A 161 4.68 0.67 -12.68
C GLY A 161 4.31 1.08 -14.11
N ILE A 162 3.04 1.36 -14.37
CA ILE A 162 2.59 1.81 -15.70
C ILE A 162 3.14 3.21 -16.03
N SER A 163 3.38 4.06 -15.03
CA SER A 163 4.03 5.36 -15.24
C SER A 163 5.53 5.25 -15.59
N GLN A 164 6.15 4.10 -15.33
CA GLN A 164 7.60 3.90 -15.48
C GLN A 164 7.98 3.13 -16.76
N THR A 165 7.02 2.80 -17.62
CA THR A 165 7.29 1.98 -18.82
C THR A 165 6.44 2.42 -20.00
N ASP A 166 7.03 2.39 -21.19
CA ASP A 166 6.33 2.56 -22.47
C ASP A 166 6.08 1.22 -23.19
N ASP A 167 6.53 0.10 -22.60
CA ASP A 167 6.30 -1.24 -23.14
C ASP A 167 4.85 -1.68 -22.89
N LEU A 168 4.06 -1.78 -23.98
CA LEU A 168 2.67 -2.22 -23.97
C LEU A 168 2.48 -3.62 -23.39
N SER A 169 3.45 -4.52 -23.55
CA SER A 169 3.39 -5.87 -22.99
C SER A 169 3.48 -5.84 -21.46
N GLU A 170 4.35 -4.98 -20.93
CA GLU A 170 4.51 -4.77 -19.50
C GLU A 170 3.30 -4.03 -18.90
N ILE A 171 2.77 -3.03 -19.60
CA ILE A 171 1.52 -2.34 -19.20
C ILE A 171 0.39 -3.36 -19.05
N LYS A 172 0.21 -4.23 -20.05
CA LYS A 172 -0.80 -5.29 -20.01
C LYS A 172 -0.59 -6.27 -18.85
N ARG A 173 0.67 -6.60 -18.53
CA ARG A 173 1.03 -7.43 -17.36
C ARG A 173 0.65 -6.75 -16.05
N LEU A 174 1.04 -5.49 -15.87
CA LEU A 174 0.76 -4.69 -14.68
C LEU A 174 -0.75 -4.49 -14.46
N ARG A 175 -1.51 -4.26 -15.53
CA ARG A 175 -2.99 -4.19 -15.47
C ARG A 175 -3.64 -5.45 -14.92
N LYS A 176 -2.97 -6.60 -15.03
CA LYS A 176 -3.42 -7.92 -14.52
C LYS A 176 -2.78 -8.32 -13.19
N LEU A 177 -1.87 -7.51 -12.63
CA LEU A 177 -1.20 -7.79 -11.36
C LEU A 177 -2.24 -8.12 -10.28
N SER A 178 -2.13 -9.26 -9.61
CA SER A 178 -3.12 -9.70 -8.61
C SER A 178 -2.53 -10.17 -7.28
N VAL A 179 -1.28 -10.60 -7.30
CA VAL A 179 -0.53 -11.02 -6.12
C VAL A 179 0.90 -10.57 -6.34
N PHE A 180 1.54 -10.08 -5.27
CA PHE A 180 2.94 -9.71 -5.32
C PHE A 180 3.83 -10.93 -5.31
N THR A 181 4.86 -10.88 -6.11
CA THR A 181 5.94 -11.85 -6.10
C THR A 181 7.27 -11.12 -5.97
N LYS A 182 8.37 -11.86 -5.81
CA LYS A 182 9.74 -11.29 -5.86
C LYS A 182 10.00 -10.44 -7.11
N LYS A 183 9.26 -10.66 -8.21
CA LYS A 183 9.40 -9.89 -9.45
C LYS A 183 9.12 -8.41 -9.24
N GLU A 184 8.24 -8.07 -8.30
CA GLU A 184 7.86 -6.71 -7.98
C GLU A 184 8.82 -6.01 -7.00
N ASN A 185 9.81 -6.70 -6.43
CA ASN A 185 10.74 -6.11 -5.45
C ASN A 185 11.52 -4.92 -6.04
N LYS A 186 11.92 -5.00 -7.31
CA LYS A 186 12.56 -3.88 -8.01
C LYS A 186 11.61 -2.68 -8.16
N LEU A 187 10.34 -2.94 -8.41
CA LEU A 187 9.32 -1.90 -8.56
C LEU A 187 8.99 -1.25 -7.22
N ILE A 188 8.94 -2.02 -6.14
CA ILE A 188 8.83 -1.53 -4.76
C ILE A 188 9.99 -0.59 -4.43
N LYS A 189 11.23 -1.02 -4.72
CA LYS A 189 12.41 -0.18 -4.50
C LYS A 189 12.30 1.13 -5.28
N ALA A 190 11.99 1.04 -6.58
CA ALA A 190 11.84 2.22 -7.42
C ALA A 190 10.74 3.16 -6.91
N TYR A 191 9.65 2.63 -6.35
CA TYR A 191 8.60 3.43 -5.74
C TYR A 191 9.08 4.16 -4.49
N LYS A 192 9.77 3.47 -3.58
CA LYS A 192 10.37 4.09 -2.39
C LYS A 192 11.40 5.16 -2.76
N ASP A 193 12.28 4.84 -3.71
CA ASP A 193 13.25 5.79 -4.24
C ASP A 193 12.54 7.01 -4.85
N TRP A 194 11.45 6.83 -5.58
CA TRP A 194 10.66 7.93 -6.18
C TRP A 194 10.02 8.84 -5.11
N LEU A 195 9.47 8.28 -4.04
CA LEU A 195 8.94 9.05 -2.90
C LEU A 195 10.03 9.89 -2.23
N GLN A 196 11.24 9.34 -2.06
CA GLN A 196 12.32 9.96 -1.30
C GLN A 196 13.20 10.90 -2.14
N ALA A 197 13.49 10.56 -3.40
CA ALA A 197 14.50 11.24 -4.23
C ALA A 197 14.04 12.59 -4.78
N GLY A 198 12.77 12.98 -4.58
CA GLY A 198 12.23 14.26 -5.06
C GLY A 198 12.11 14.38 -6.59
N LYS A 199 12.45 13.33 -7.34
CA LYS A 199 12.32 13.30 -8.79
C LYS A 199 10.88 13.01 -9.17
N GLY A 200 10.10 14.06 -9.42
CA GLY A 200 8.72 13.96 -9.91
C GLY A 200 7.65 14.32 -8.88
N LEU A 201 8.04 14.81 -7.70
CA LEU A 201 7.16 15.41 -6.70
C LEU A 201 7.74 16.75 -6.24
N GLN A 202 6.89 17.74 -5.99
CA GLN A 202 7.33 19.02 -5.45
C GLN A 202 7.85 18.85 -4.03
N GLU A 203 8.88 19.63 -3.67
CA GLU A 203 9.44 19.60 -2.32
C GLU A 203 8.42 20.02 -1.26
N SER A 204 7.59 21.04 -1.57
CA SER A 204 6.54 21.52 -0.67
C SER A 204 5.56 20.41 -0.27
N LEU A 205 5.15 19.57 -1.24
CA LEU A 205 4.25 18.44 -0.98
C LEU A 205 4.92 17.39 -0.06
N ARG A 206 6.22 17.13 -0.24
CA ARG A 206 6.95 16.13 0.57
C ARG A 206 7.19 16.58 2.01
N GLN A 207 7.09 17.88 2.27
CA GLN A 207 7.22 18.44 3.61
C GLN A 207 5.90 18.39 4.39
N GLU A 208 4.76 18.14 3.73
CA GLU A 208 3.50 17.95 4.44
C GLU A 208 3.47 16.61 5.18
N GLU A 209 3.04 16.64 6.43
CA GLU A 209 2.90 15.45 7.26
C GLU A 209 1.89 14.48 6.61
N GLY A 210 2.25 13.20 6.54
CA GLY A 210 1.36 12.17 5.98
C GLY A 210 1.20 12.21 4.46
N TYR A 211 1.96 13.00 3.70
CA TYR A 211 1.81 13.10 2.24
C TYR A 211 1.82 11.73 1.53
N THR A 212 2.61 10.77 2.02
CA THR A 212 2.69 9.40 1.45
C THR A 212 1.34 8.68 1.49
N TYR A 213 0.54 8.88 2.54
CA TYR A 213 -0.81 8.31 2.63
C TYR A 213 -1.73 8.83 1.52
N HIS A 214 -1.70 10.14 1.25
CA HIS A 214 -2.51 10.74 0.20
C HIS A 214 -2.05 10.34 -1.21
N LEU A 215 -0.73 10.17 -1.40
CA LEU A 215 -0.18 9.59 -2.63
C LEU A 215 -0.63 8.14 -2.83
N ASP A 216 -0.49 7.30 -1.81
CA ASP A 216 -0.91 5.89 -1.86
C ASP A 216 -2.42 5.79 -2.15
N LYS A 217 -3.24 6.64 -1.53
CA LYS A 217 -4.69 6.74 -1.76
C LYS A 217 -5.03 7.10 -3.21
N LEU A 218 -4.34 8.08 -3.80
CA LEU A 218 -4.50 8.46 -5.20
C LEU A 218 -4.08 7.32 -6.14
N LEU A 219 -2.88 6.76 -5.93
CA LEU A 219 -2.34 5.68 -6.76
C LEU A 219 -3.17 4.40 -6.66
N PHE A 220 -3.74 4.10 -5.50
CA PHE A 220 -4.73 3.05 -5.33
C PHE A 220 -5.93 3.27 -6.25
N ALA A 221 -6.49 4.48 -6.26
CA ALA A 221 -7.67 4.82 -7.05
C ALA A 221 -7.40 4.73 -8.57
N ILE A 222 -6.24 5.22 -9.01
CA ILE A 222 -5.74 5.08 -10.38
C ILE A 222 -5.59 3.60 -10.73
N GLY A 223 -4.87 2.84 -9.91
CA GLY A 223 -4.59 1.42 -10.12
C GLY A 223 -5.85 0.56 -10.14
N LYS A 224 -6.84 0.87 -9.30
CA LYS A 224 -8.14 0.18 -9.30
C LYS A 224 -8.96 0.49 -10.56
N THR A 225 -8.85 1.71 -11.08
CA THR A 225 -9.54 2.14 -12.32
C THR A 225 -8.99 1.46 -13.57
N ILE A 226 -7.68 1.27 -13.66
CA ILE A 226 -7.02 0.72 -14.87
C ILE A 226 -6.87 -0.81 -14.86
N LYS A 227 -7.28 -1.45 -13.77
CA LYS A 227 -7.25 -2.91 -13.61
C LYS A 227 -8.02 -3.60 -14.74
N LEU A 228 -7.41 -4.61 -15.33
CA LEU A 228 -8.13 -5.58 -16.16
C LEU A 228 -8.69 -6.66 -15.24
N ASN A 229 -10.01 -6.84 -15.25
CA ASN A 229 -10.60 -8.02 -14.64
C ASN A 229 -10.14 -9.25 -15.43
N LYS A 230 -9.86 -10.35 -14.73
CA LYS A 230 -9.65 -11.63 -15.41
C LYS A 230 -10.94 -11.93 -16.22
N PRO A 231 -10.81 -12.45 -17.45
CA PRO A 231 -11.97 -12.95 -18.18
C PRO A 231 -12.70 -14.02 -17.37
#